data_AF-A0A364REQ9-F1
#
_entry.id   AF-A0A364REQ9-F1
#
_cell.length_a   1.000
_cell.length_b   1.000
_cell.length_c   1.000
_cell.angle_alpha   90.00
_cell.angle_beta   90.00
_cell.angle_gamma   90.00
#
_symmetry.space_group_name_H-M   'P 1'
#
loop_
_entity.id
_entity.type
_entity.pdbx_description
1 polymer ?
#
loop_
_entity_poly.entity_id
_entity_poly.type
_entity_poly.pdbx_seq_one_letter_code
_entity_poly.pdbx_strand_id
1 'polypeptide(L)'
;MNLTVGCKVAWTESVYTPYTAGQTSDFIGERTITGRITAEGYAKKTNYHFFTIHVYSAEGINAHEIEPSSKIVRRGVVLYPKCRILATPDNYEQLAKEKAGRKENSSPVCYASIKGLRAGFED
;
A
#
# COMPACT_ATOMS: atom_id res chain seq x y z
N MET A 1 9.84 -4.25 -8.99
CA MET A 1 9.43 -4.68 -7.63
C MET A 1 7.96 -5.08 -7.66
N ASN A 2 7.60 -6.27 -7.17
CA ASN A 2 6.20 -6.72 -7.07
C ASN A 2 5.72 -6.61 -5.63
N LEU A 3 4.93 -5.60 -5.32
CA LEU A 3 4.30 -5.48 -4.00
C LEU A 3 3.08 -6.40 -3.95
N THR A 4 3.03 -7.37 -3.04
CA THR A 4 1.89 -8.28 -2.89
C THR A 4 1.26 -8.14 -1.51
N VAL A 5 0.07 -8.69 -1.33
CA VAL A 5 -0.51 -8.91 0.00
C VAL A 5 0.51 -9.67 0.87
N GLY A 6 0.63 -9.27 2.13
CA GLY A 6 1.55 -9.86 3.09
C GLY A 6 2.92 -9.18 3.16
N CYS A 7 3.36 -8.43 2.15
CA CYS A 7 4.64 -7.71 2.19
C CYS A 7 4.65 -6.67 3.32
N LYS A 8 5.73 -6.68 4.11
CA LYS A 8 6.09 -5.57 4.99
C LYS A 8 6.88 -4.56 4.17
N VAL A 9 6.45 -3.30 4.19
CA VAL A 9 6.99 -2.25 3.33
C VAL A 9 7.27 -0.99 4.14
N ALA A 10 8.28 -0.24 3.71
CA ALA A 10 8.48 1.15 4.09
C ALA A 10 8.45 1.99 2.82
N TRP A 11 7.68 3.08 2.82
CA TRP A 11 7.66 4.02 1.69
C TRP A 11 7.64 5.45 2.18
N THR A 12 8.27 6.32 1.38
CA THR A 12 8.30 7.76 1.62
C THR A 12 7.29 8.46 0.71
N GLU A 13 6.36 9.22 1.29
CA GLU A 13 5.40 10.04 0.55
C GLU A 13 5.62 11.53 0.80
N SER A 14 5.37 12.33 -0.23
CA SER A 14 5.37 13.79 -0.16
C SER A 14 4.13 14.28 0.59
N VAL A 15 4.34 15.21 1.52
CA VAL A 15 3.30 15.87 2.32
C VAL A 15 3.14 17.29 1.80
N TYR A 16 1.89 17.69 1.61
CA TYR A 16 1.52 19.00 1.10
C TYR A 16 0.59 19.71 2.09
N THR A 17 0.46 21.03 1.96
CA THR A 17 -0.53 21.80 2.72
C THR A 17 -1.95 21.28 2.45
N PRO A 18 -2.83 21.32 3.46
CA PRO A 18 -4.22 20.91 3.29
C PRO A 18 -4.86 21.59 2.07
N TYR A 19 -5.61 20.80 1.30
CA TYR A 19 -6.28 21.32 0.12
C TYR A 19 -7.28 22.41 0.51
N THR A 20 -7.13 23.58 -0.12
CA THR A 20 -8.07 24.70 -0.03
C THR A 20 -8.53 25.04 -1.44
N ALA A 21 -9.85 25.12 -1.66
CA ALA A 21 -10.39 25.38 -2.99
C ALA A 21 -9.90 26.71 -3.56
N GLY A 22 -9.42 26.69 -4.81
CA GLY A 22 -8.83 27.87 -5.46
C GLY A 22 -7.39 28.18 -5.08
N GLN A 23 -6.76 27.34 -4.24
CA GLN A 23 -5.35 27.47 -3.85
C GLN A 23 -4.55 26.25 -4.28
N THR A 24 -3.28 26.48 -4.62
CA THR A 24 -2.32 25.40 -4.86
C THR A 24 -1.81 24.90 -3.51
N SER A 25 -1.77 23.58 -3.32
CA SER A 25 -1.14 23.00 -2.14
C SER A 25 0.39 23.07 -2.27
N ASP A 26 1.05 23.62 -1.26
CA ASP A 26 2.51 23.73 -1.19
C ASP A 26 3.12 22.46 -0.63
N PHE A 27 4.29 22.09 -1.13
CA PHE A 27 5.05 20.96 -0.60
C PHE A 27 5.68 21.34 0.75
N ILE A 28 5.39 20.56 1.79
CA ILE A 28 5.89 20.79 3.17
C ILE A 28 7.13 19.93 3.44
N GLY A 29 7.20 18.74 2.83
CA GLY A 29 8.32 17.81 3.01
C GLY A 29 7.87 16.38 2.85
N GLU A 30 8.59 15.43 3.45
CA GLU A 30 8.33 14.01 3.27
C GLU A 30 8.09 13.30 4.61
N ARG A 31 7.33 12.22 4.55
CA ARG A 31 7.19 11.27 5.65
C ARG A 31 7.38 9.84 5.17
N THR A 32 7.96 9.02 6.03
CA THR A 32 8.13 7.60 5.79
C THR A 32 7.14 6.83 6.65
N ILE A 33 6.41 5.91 6.03
CA ILE A 33 5.43 5.05 6.69
C ILE A 33 5.89 3.61 6.53
N THR A 34 5.86 2.86 7.63
CA THR A 34 6.13 1.42 7.64
C THR A 34 4.84 0.67 7.96
N GLY A 35 4.55 -0.39 7.21
CA GLY A 35 3.34 -1.18 7.41
C GLY A 35 3.35 -2.50 6.64
N ARG A 36 2.24 -3.23 6.71
CA ARG A 36 2.03 -4.49 5.97
C ARG A 36 0.85 -4.34 5.01
N ILE A 37 1.05 -4.77 3.77
CA ILE A 37 -0.02 -4.79 2.77
C ILE A 37 -1.01 -5.88 3.14
N THR A 38 -2.27 -5.52 3.37
CA THR A 38 -3.35 -6.44 3.77
C THR A 38 -4.31 -6.75 2.62
N ALA A 39 -4.42 -5.84 1.64
CA ALA A 39 -5.22 -6.05 0.44
C ALA A 39 -4.67 -5.23 -0.73
N GLU A 40 -5.00 -5.62 -1.96
CA GLU A 40 -4.80 -4.81 -3.15
C GLU A 40 -6.04 -4.85 -4.06
N GLY A 41 -6.22 -3.82 -4.89
CA GLY A 41 -7.38 -3.74 -5.78
C GLY A 41 -7.15 -2.79 -6.96
N TYR A 42 -7.98 -2.92 -7.99
CA TYR A 42 -7.89 -2.13 -9.22
C TYR A 42 -9.21 -1.40 -9.48
N ALA A 43 -9.22 -0.08 -9.49
CA ALA A 43 -10.43 0.64 -9.87
C ALA A 43 -10.64 0.53 -11.39
N LYS A 44 -11.68 -0.22 -11.81
CA LYS A 44 -12.01 -0.46 -13.23
C LYS A 44 -12.11 0.82 -14.06
N LYS A 45 -12.73 1.87 -13.53
CA LYS A 45 -12.98 3.13 -14.28
C LYS A 45 -11.71 3.94 -14.55
N THR A 46 -10.77 3.95 -13.62
CA THR A 46 -9.55 4.79 -13.69
C THR A 46 -8.28 3.98 -13.93
N ASN A 47 -8.38 2.65 -13.94
CA ASN A 47 -7.28 1.69 -13.97
C ASN A 47 -6.23 1.93 -12.85
N TYR A 48 -6.66 2.50 -11.72
CA TYR A 48 -5.77 2.76 -10.60
C TYR A 48 -5.59 1.53 -9.74
N HIS A 49 -4.34 1.21 -9.43
CA HIS A 49 -3.97 0.19 -8.48
C HIS A 49 -3.90 0.78 -7.07
N PHE A 50 -4.50 0.11 -6.09
CA PHE A 50 -4.51 0.52 -4.70
C PHE A 50 -4.03 -0.59 -3.79
N PHE A 51 -3.43 -0.19 -2.67
CA PHE A 51 -3.02 -1.06 -1.58
C PHE A 51 -3.69 -0.61 -0.28
N THR A 52 -4.25 -1.56 0.46
CA THR A 52 -4.62 -1.36 1.86
C THR A 52 -3.46 -1.81 2.73
N ILE A 53 -3.06 -0.98 3.68
CA ILE A 53 -1.86 -1.16 4.48
C ILE A 53 -2.24 -1.01 5.94
N HIS A 54 -1.87 -1.99 6.76
CA HIS A 54 -1.89 -1.88 8.20
C HIS A 54 -0.61 -1.19 8.65
N VAL A 55 -0.74 -0.02 9.28
CA VAL A 55 0.40 0.82 9.66
C VAL A 55 1.04 0.33 10.95
N TYR A 56 2.36 0.29 10.97
CA TYR A 56 3.15 0.01 12.17
C TYR A 56 3.74 1.28 12.76
N SER A 57 4.29 2.15 11.91
CA SER A 57 4.88 3.41 12.35
C SER A 57 4.94 4.43 11.21
N ALA A 58 5.10 5.69 11.58
CA ALA A 58 5.39 6.78 10.66
C ALA A 58 6.43 7.73 11.28
N GLU A 59 7.26 8.34 10.43
CA GLU A 59 8.26 9.32 10.81
C GLU A 59 8.40 10.42 9.76
N GLY A 60 8.90 11.60 10.16
CA GLY A 60 9.03 12.77 9.29
C GLY A 60 7.86 13.77 9.41
N ILE A 61 7.63 14.53 8.34
CA ILE A 61 6.65 15.63 8.34
C ILE A 61 5.24 15.10 8.57
N ASN A 62 4.52 15.68 9.54
CA ASN A 62 3.16 15.29 9.89
C ASN A 62 2.99 13.77 10.12
N ALA A 63 4.01 13.10 10.64
CA ALA A 63 3.92 11.68 10.98
C ALA A 63 2.88 11.41 12.08
N HIS A 64 2.66 12.38 12.97
CA HIS A 64 1.66 12.31 14.04
C HIS A 64 0.21 12.21 13.53
N GLU A 65 -0.06 12.57 12.27
CA GLU A 65 -1.37 12.39 11.64
C GLU A 65 -1.63 10.94 11.21
N ILE A 66 -0.58 10.10 11.20
CA ILE A 66 -0.69 8.68 10.87
C ILE A 66 -0.76 7.88 12.17
N GLU A 67 -1.96 7.44 12.50
CA GLU A 67 -2.20 6.63 13.68
C GLU A 67 -1.56 5.23 13.55
N PRO A 68 -0.72 4.79 14.50
CA PRO A 68 -0.22 3.43 14.54
C PRO A 68 -1.37 2.41 14.62
N SER A 69 -1.19 1.22 14.04
CA SER A 69 -2.23 0.17 13.96
C SER A 69 -3.50 0.56 13.19
N SER A 70 -3.49 1.71 12.49
CA SER A 70 -4.57 2.10 11.59
C SER A 70 -4.46 1.39 10.23
N LYS A 71 -5.57 1.42 9.48
CA LYS A 71 -5.61 0.96 8.09
C LYS A 71 -5.67 2.16 7.16
N ILE A 72 -4.73 2.24 6.22
CA ILE A 72 -4.72 3.29 5.21
C ILE A 72 -4.77 2.68 3.81
N VAL A 73 -5.33 3.44 2.87
CA VAL A 73 -5.33 3.10 1.45
C VAL A 73 -4.40 4.05 0.71
N ARG A 74 -3.58 3.50 -0.18
CA ARG A 74 -2.66 4.27 -1.03
C ARG A 74 -2.65 3.75 -2.45
N ARG A 75 -2.50 4.67 -3.41
CA ARG A 75 -2.33 4.32 -4.83
C ARG A 75 -0.95 3.72 -5.06
N GLY A 76 -0.85 2.76 -5.97
CA GLY A 76 0.42 2.18 -6.37
C GLY A 76 1.41 3.23 -6.88
N VAL A 77 0.95 4.26 -7.59
CA VAL A 77 1.81 5.37 -8.06
C VAL A 77 2.50 6.12 -6.92
N VAL A 78 1.91 6.15 -5.73
CA VAL A 78 2.51 6.76 -4.53
C VAL A 78 3.50 5.81 -3.87
N LEU A 79 3.18 4.51 -3.83
CA LEU A 79 4.05 3.51 -3.21
C LEU A 79 5.29 3.21 -4.04
N TYR A 80 5.13 2.78 -5.31
CA TYR A 80 6.23 2.19 -6.09
C TYR A 80 7.51 3.03 -6.18
N PRO A 81 7.47 4.38 -6.33
CA PRO A 81 8.69 5.16 -6.57
C PRO A 81 9.71 5.14 -5.42
N LYS A 82 9.25 5.19 -4.17
CA LYS A 82 10.10 5.31 -2.97
C LYS A 82 9.81 4.22 -1.93
N CYS A 83 9.32 3.06 -2.37
CA CYS A 83 9.03 1.93 -1.49
C CYS A 83 10.18 0.92 -1.47
N ARG A 84 10.40 0.35 -0.28
CA ARG A 84 11.31 -0.77 -0.03
C ARG A 84 10.52 -1.90 0.63
N ILE A 85 10.70 -3.12 0.14
CA ILE A 85 10.20 -4.32 0.82
C ILE A 85 11.16 -4.63 1.97
N LEU A 86 10.64 -4.65 3.18
CA LEU A 86 11.38 -5.02 4.39
C LEU A 86 11.31 -6.53 4.66
N ALA A 87 10.17 -7.14 4.34
CA ALA A 87 9.96 -8.58 4.44
C ALA A 87 8.86 -9.03 3.47
N THR A 88 8.97 -10.27 2.99
CA THR A 88 7.98 -10.93 2.14
C THR A 88 7.26 -12.03 2.91
N PRO A 89 6.01 -12.35 2.58
CA PRO A 89 5.36 -13.54 3.12
C PRO A 89 5.97 -14.82 2.53
N ASP A 90 5.83 -15.96 3.21
CA ASP A 90 6.43 -17.25 2.79
C ASP A 90 6.01 -17.69 1.38
N ASN A 91 4.78 -17.35 0.99
CA ASN A 91 4.21 -17.71 -0.31
C ASN A 91 4.36 -16.60 -1.38
N TYR A 92 5.30 -15.67 -1.19
CA TYR A 92 5.47 -14.49 -2.03
C TYR A 92 5.56 -14.82 -3.53
N GLU A 93 6.30 -15.87 -3.91
CA GLU A 93 6.43 -16.26 -5.32
C GLU A 93 5.10 -16.64 -5.95
N GLN A 94 4.24 -17.34 -5.22
CA GLN A 94 2.91 -17.71 -5.69
C GLN A 94 2.03 -16.47 -5.86
N LEU A 95 2.03 -15.55 -4.89
CA LEU A 95 1.28 -14.30 -4.99
C LEU A 95 1.76 -13.43 -6.15
N ALA A 96 3.06 -13.39 -6.39
CA ALA A 96 3.65 -12.65 -7.52
C ALA A 96 3.21 -13.25 -8.86
N LYS A 97 3.19 -14.59 -8.99
CA LYS A 97 2.69 -15.29 -10.18
C LYS A 97 1.20 -15.06 -10.41
N GLU A 98 0.38 -15.22 -9.36
CA GLU A 98 -1.06 -14.93 -9.43
C GLU A 98 -1.31 -13.49 -9.88
N LYS A 99 -0.58 -12.53 -9.31
CA LYS A 99 -0.69 -11.11 -9.65
C LYS A 99 -0.31 -10.82 -11.10
N ALA A 100 0.76 -11.44 -11.60
CA ALA A 100 1.17 -11.31 -13.00
C ALA A 100 0.08 -11.82 -13.96
N GLY A 101 -0.57 -12.94 -13.63
CA GLY A 101 -1.67 -13.51 -14.42
C GLY A 101 -2.96 -12.68 -14.39
N ARG A 102 -3.19 -11.88 -13.35
CA ARG A 102 -4.38 -11.02 -13.23
C ARG A 102 -4.39 -9.81 -14.16
N LYS A 103 -3.27 -9.46 -14.82
CA LYS A 103 -3.21 -8.32 -15.74
C LYS A 103 -4.25 -8.38 -16.87
N GLU A 104 -4.78 -9.57 -17.19
CA GLU A 104 -5.82 -9.76 -18.19
C GLU A 104 -7.28 -9.64 -17.66
N ASN A 105 -7.51 -9.72 -16.35
CA ASN A 105 -8.86 -9.76 -15.76
C ASN A 105 -8.96 -8.88 -14.49
N SER A 106 -9.01 -7.55 -14.66
CA SER A 106 -9.03 -6.59 -13.55
C SER A 106 -10.38 -6.53 -12.81
N SER A 107 -10.54 -7.38 -11.79
CA SER A 107 -11.61 -7.30 -10.78
C SER A 107 -11.35 -6.16 -9.79
N PRO A 108 -12.38 -5.46 -9.26
CA PRO A 108 -12.20 -4.26 -8.43
C PRO A 108 -11.50 -4.50 -7.08
N VAL A 109 -11.54 -5.72 -6.56
CA VAL A 109 -10.90 -6.10 -5.30
C VAL A 109 -10.21 -7.45 -5.49
N CYS A 110 -8.90 -7.50 -5.26
CA CYS A 110 -8.10 -8.70 -5.42
C CYS A 110 -7.72 -9.23 -4.04
N TYR A 111 -8.52 -10.17 -3.54
CA TYR A 111 -8.11 -11.01 -2.42
C TYR A 111 -7.25 -12.16 -2.94
N ALA A 112 -6.28 -12.63 -2.13
CA ALA A 112 -5.60 -13.89 -2.41
C ALA A 112 -6.67 -15.00 -2.53
N SER A 113 -6.59 -15.79 -3.60
CA SER A 113 -7.58 -16.80 -3.97
C SER A 113 -7.67 -17.97 -2.98
N ILE A 114 -6.68 -18.11 -2.12
CA ILE A 114 -6.50 -19.25 -1.22
C ILE A 114 -6.84 -18.81 0.21
N LYS A 115 -7.95 -19.31 0.75
CA LYS A 115 -8.43 -19.03 2.12
C LYS A 115 -7.39 -19.36 3.21
N GLY A 116 -6.50 -20.33 2.98
CA GLY A 116 -5.50 -20.80 3.94
C GLY A 116 -4.30 -19.89 4.17
N LEU A 117 -4.16 -18.80 3.39
CA LEU A 117 -3.02 -17.88 3.48
C LEU A 117 -3.16 -16.76 4.52
N ARG A 118 -4.22 -16.83 5.32
CA ARG A 118 -4.50 -15.93 6.46
C ARG A 118 -3.94 -16.43 7.79
N ALA A 119 -3.33 -17.62 7.83
CA ALA A 119 -2.63 -18.07 9.04
C ALA A 119 -1.40 -17.16 9.25
N GLY A 120 -1.34 -16.46 10.39
CA GLY A 120 -0.33 -15.42 10.69
C GLY A 120 -0.82 -13.97 10.51
N PHE A 121 -2.14 -13.75 10.51
CA PHE A 121 -2.80 -12.44 10.59
C PHE A 121 -3.40 -12.14 11.97
N GLU A 122 -3.26 -13.07 12.92
CA GLU A 122 -3.56 -12.88 14.34
C GLU A 122 -2.25 -13.15 15.10
N ASP A 123 -1.58 -12.06 15.44
CA ASP A 123 -1.03 -11.72 16.76
C ASP A 123 -0.61 -10.24 16.71
#